data_AF-A0A2T4DBQ3-F1
#
_entry.id   AF-A0A2T4DBQ3-F1
#
_cell.length_a   1.000
_cell.length_b   1.000
_cell.length_c   1.000
_cell.angle_alpha   90.00
_cell.angle_beta   90.00
_cell.angle_gamma   90.00
#
_symmetry.space_group_name_H-M   'P 1'
#
loop_
_entity.id
_entity.type
_entity.pdbx_description
1 polymer ?
#
loop_
_entity_poly.entity_id
_entity_poly.type
_entity_poly.pdbx_seq_one_letter_code
_entity_poly.pdbx_strand_id
1 'polypeptide(L)'
;LEIINKILGNFNRTAGLFSHPLYTKLFALVLLALSCLGTKGVKNEKITWSKIFVALGIGFVLFFLNTPLLKLSPVAGTSLYILTLAAGYIALLMAGVWMHRLLNNNLMDDVFNSENESFMQETRLMENEYSINLPTKFWYSKKQHNGWINVVNPFRATIVLGTPGSGKSYAIVNNYIKQQIEKGFSLYIYDFKFDDLSTIAYNHLLKHSDKYKVKPKFYVINFDDPRRSHRCNPLNPDFMTDISDAYEAAYTIMLNLNRSWIQKQGDFFVESPIILLAAIIWF
;
A
#
# COMPACT_ATOMS: atom_id res chain seq x y z
N LEU A 1 -41.89 51.01 -1.68
CA LEU A 1 -42.30 50.74 -3.08
C LEU A 1 -41.63 51.69 -4.07
N GLU A 2 -41.61 53.00 -3.80
CA GLU A 2 -41.06 54.01 -4.72
C GLU A 2 -39.58 53.83 -5.09
N ILE A 3 -38.73 53.51 -4.11
CA ILE A 3 -37.30 53.22 -4.34
C ILE A 3 -37.10 51.98 -5.22
N ILE A 4 -37.86 50.91 -4.95
CA ILE A 4 -37.82 49.66 -5.73
C ILE A 4 -38.25 49.93 -7.18
N ASN A 5 -39.35 50.67 -7.38
CA ASN A 5 -39.83 51.04 -8.70
C ASN A 5 -38.82 51.91 -9.46
N LYS A 6 -38.13 52.83 -8.77
CA LYS A 6 -37.06 53.64 -9.37
C LYS A 6 -35.87 52.78 -9.80
N ILE A 7 -35.46 51.82 -8.99
CA ILE A 7 -34.39 50.88 -9.30
C ILE A 7 -34.78 49.99 -10.49
N LEU A 8 -35.92 49.29 -10.41
CA LEU A 8 -36.41 48.40 -11.48
C LEU A 8 -36.66 49.17 -12.78
N GLY A 9 -37.21 50.38 -12.70
CA GLY A 9 -37.44 51.26 -13.84
C GLY A 9 -36.14 51.70 -14.52
N ASN A 10 -35.12 52.07 -13.74
CA ASN A 10 -33.79 52.40 -14.28
C ASN A 10 -33.12 51.19 -14.94
N PHE A 11 -33.20 50.00 -14.34
CA PHE A 11 -32.70 48.76 -14.93
C PHE A 11 -33.42 48.41 -16.23
N ASN A 12 -34.75 48.57 -16.28
CA ASN A 12 -35.50 48.35 -17.51
C ASN A 12 -35.12 49.33 -18.61
N ARG A 13 -34.95 50.61 -18.26
CA ARG A 13 -34.63 51.68 -19.21
C ARG A 13 -33.27 51.47 -19.86
N THR A 14 -32.29 50.95 -19.12
CA THR A 14 -30.93 50.75 -19.62
C THR A 14 -30.73 49.40 -20.31
N ALA A 15 -31.32 48.31 -19.79
CA ALA A 15 -31.05 46.95 -20.27
C ALA A 15 -32.25 46.24 -20.90
N GLY A 16 -33.45 46.86 -20.91
CA GLY A 16 -34.66 46.27 -21.51
C GLY A 16 -35.14 45.00 -20.84
N LEU A 17 -34.73 44.71 -19.60
CA LEU A 17 -34.88 43.41 -18.94
C LEU A 17 -36.34 42.96 -18.78
N PHE A 18 -37.28 43.89 -18.60
CA PHE A 18 -38.71 43.61 -18.42
C PHE A 18 -39.54 43.89 -19.68
N SER A 19 -38.90 44.18 -20.82
CA SER A 19 -39.58 44.48 -22.09
C SER A 19 -40.28 43.26 -22.69
N HIS A 20 -39.76 42.06 -22.43
CA HIS A 20 -40.35 40.81 -22.89
C HIS A 20 -40.17 39.71 -21.83
N PRO A 21 -41.18 38.86 -21.55
CA PRO A 21 -41.08 37.79 -20.54
C PRO A 21 -39.89 36.85 -20.75
N LEU A 22 -39.49 36.61 -22.00
CA LEU A 22 -38.32 35.80 -22.32
C LEU A 22 -37.01 36.44 -21.84
N TYR A 23 -36.85 37.76 -21.98
CA TYR A 23 -35.65 38.45 -21.52
C TYR A 23 -35.53 38.41 -19.99
N THR A 24 -36.65 38.61 -19.28
CA THR A 24 -36.68 38.45 -17.82
C THR A 24 -36.28 37.04 -17.39
N LYS A 25 -36.80 36.01 -18.09
CA LYS A 25 -36.49 34.60 -17.81
C LYS A 25 -35.03 34.26 -18.11
N LEU A 26 -34.48 34.73 -19.23
CA LEU A 26 -33.08 34.54 -19.57
C LEU A 26 -32.16 35.21 -18.54
N PHE A 27 -32.48 36.42 -18.11
CA PHE A 27 -31.72 37.11 -17.09
C PHE A 27 -31.77 36.39 -15.74
N ALA A 28 -32.94 35.89 -15.33
CA ALA A 28 -33.08 35.06 -14.14
C ALA A 28 -32.27 33.75 -14.23
N LEU A 29 -32.17 33.15 -15.42
CA LEU A 29 -31.34 31.97 -15.66
C LEU A 29 -29.84 32.29 -15.52
N VAL A 30 -29.39 33.45 -16.00
CA VAL A 30 -28.00 33.90 -15.83
C VAL A 30 -27.65 34.07 -14.35
N LEU A 31 -28.53 34.72 -13.58
CA LEU A 31 -28.34 34.86 -12.12
C LEU A 31 -28.34 33.50 -11.41
N LEU A 32 -29.21 32.58 -11.83
CA LEU A 32 -29.22 31.21 -11.32
C LEU A 32 -27.90 30.49 -11.61
N ALA A 33 -27.39 30.59 -12.85
CA ALA A 33 -26.11 29.98 -13.22
C ALA A 33 -24.95 30.53 -12.37
N LEU A 34 -24.89 31.86 -12.17
CA LEU A 34 -23.92 32.49 -11.28
C LEU A 34 -24.06 32.01 -9.82
N SER A 35 -25.29 31.87 -9.33
CA SER A 35 -25.55 31.34 -8.00
C SER A 35 -25.06 29.90 -7.86
N CYS A 36 -25.24 29.05 -8.87
CA CYS A 36 -24.78 27.66 -8.83
C CYS A 36 -23.25 27.54 -8.74
N LEU A 37 -22.50 28.42 -9.43
CA LEU A 37 -21.03 28.46 -9.40
C LEU A 37 -20.46 28.74 -8.00
N GLY A 38 -21.18 29.49 -7.16
CA GLY A 38 -20.75 29.84 -5.81
C GLY A 38 -21.04 28.77 -4.74
N THR A 39 -21.74 27.68 -5.08
CA THR A 39 -22.18 26.70 -4.08
C THR A 39 -21.14 25.62 -3.81
N LYS A 40 -20.67 25.53 -2.56
CA LYS A 40 -19.89 24.37 -2.08
C LYS A 40 -20.85 23.22 -1.75
N GLY A 41 -20.87 22.20 -2.60
CA GLY A 41 -21.74 21.04 -2.40
C GLY A 41 -21.24 20.08 -1.32
N VAL A 42 -22.14 19.60 -0.46
CA VAL A 42 -21.88 18.47 0.44
C VAL A 42 -21.89 17.17 -0.37
N LYS A 43 -20.88 16.32 -0.16
CA LYS A 43 -20.68 15.05 -0.87
C LYS A 43 -21.90 14.14 -0.69
N ASN A 44 -22.48 13.69 -1.80
CA ASN A 44 -23.52 12.66 -1.79
C ASN A 44 -23.45 11.85 -3.10
N GLU A 45 -23.24 10.55 -2.98
CA GLU A 45 -22.83 9.65 -4.08
C GLU A 45 -23.98 9.17 -4.98
N LYS A 46 -25.22 9.65 -4.77
CA LYS A 46 -26.43 9.11 -5.46
C LYS A 46 -26.90 9.90 -6.70
N ILE A 47 -26.14 10.89 -7.15
CA ILE A 47 -26.51 11.75 -8.29
C ILE A 47 -25.90 11.20 -9.58
N THR A 48 -26.73 10.98 -10.60
CA THR A 48 -26.30 10.50 -11.93
C THR A 48 -26.64 11.55 -13.00
N TRP A 49 -25.88 11.56 -14.11
CA TRP A 49 -26.14 12.46 -15.25
C TRP A 49 -27.59 12.38 -15.76
N SER A 50 -28.20 11.19 -15.76
CA SER A 50 -29.59 11.00 -16.15
C SER A 50 -30.56 11.83 -15.29
N LYS A 51 -30.39 11.85 -13.97
CA LYS A 51 -31.22 12.67 -13.06
C LYS A 51 -31.05 14.16 -13.32
N ILE A 52 -29.83 14.61 -13.66
CA ILE A 52 -29.53 16.00 -13.99
C ILE A 52 -30.26 16.42 -15.28
N PHE A 53 -30.17 15.61 -16.33
CA PHE A 53 -30.86 15.89 -17.60
C PHE A 53 -32.39 15.90 -17.46
N VAL A 54 -32.96 14.99 -16.66
CA VAL A 54 -34.41 15.00 -16.37
C VAL A 54 -34.82 16.27 -15.63
N ALA A 55 -34.08 16.66 -14.59
CA ALA A 55 -34.36 17.90 -13.85
C ALA A 55 -34.20 19.16 -14.72
N LEU A 56 -33.20 19.20 -15.59
CA LEU A 56 -33.03 20.28 -16.59
C LEU A 56 -34.21 20.33 -17.57
N GLY A 57 -34.62 19.18 -18.12
CA GLY A 57 -35.72 19.10 -19.07
C GLY A 57 -37.04 19.56 -18.46
N ILE A 58 -37.40 19.02 -17.29
CA ILE A 58 -38.62 19.43 -16.55
C ILE A 58 -38.55 20.91 -16.18
N GLY A 59 -37.40 21.37 -15.66
CA GLY A 59 -37.19 22.76 -15.29
C GLY A 59 -37.33 23.71 -16.47
N PHE A 60 -36.75 23.36 -17.62
CA PHE A 60 -36.83 24.15 -18.84
C PHE A 60 -38.27 24.26 -19.36
N VAL A 61 -38.99 23.14 -19.43
CA VAL A 61 -40.40 23.11 -19.87
C VAL A 61 -41.27 23.97 -18.95
N LEU A 62 -41.20 23.76 -17.64
CA LEU A 62 -42.00 24.51 -16.67
C LEU A 62 -41.65 26.01 -16.63
N PHE A 63 -40.38 26.36 -16.81
CA PHE A 63 -39.92 27.74 -16.71
C PHE A 63 -40.15 28.54 -18.00
N PHE A 64 -39.82 27.99 -19.18
CA PHE A 64 -39.91 28.72 -20.45
C PHE A 64 -41.25 28.54 -21.17
N LEU A 65 -41.87 27.36 -21.12
CA LEU A 65 -43.06 27.03 -21.91
C LEU A 65 -44.40 27.25 -21.18
N ASN A 66 -44.40 27.94 -20.04
CA ASN A 66 -45.63 28.20 -19.27
C ASN A 66 -46.49 29.38 -19.76
N THR A 67 -46.03 30.16 -20.74
CA THR A 67 -46.76 31.33 -21.29
C THR A 67 -48.19 31.03 -21.76
N PRO A 68 -48.50 29.89 -22.41
CA PRO A 68 -49.86 29.56 -22.81
C PRO A 68 -50.87 29.43 -21.66
N LEU A 69 -50.41 29.19 -20.42
CA LEU A 69 -51.29 29.11 -19.24
C LEU A 69 -52.02 30.42 -18.95
N LEU A 70 -51.45 31.55 -19.39
CA LEU A 70 -52.07 32.87 -19.26
C LEU A 70 -53.31 33.06 -20.17
N LYS A 71 -53.60 32.13 -21.08
CA LYS A 71 -54.82 32.13 -21.91
C LYS A 71 -56.04 31.53 -21.18
N LEU A 72 -55.85 30.94 -20.00
CA LEU A 72 -56.93 30.42 -19.16
C LEU A 72 -57.65 31.56 -18.43
N SER A 73 -58.64 31.24 -17.58
CA SER A 73 -59.33 32.24 -16.78
C SER A 73 -58.34 33.08 -15.95
N PRO A 74 -58.58 34.39 -15.75
CA PRO A 74 -57.57 35.30 -15.18
C PRO A 74 -56.97 34.85 -13.85
N VAL A 75 -57.81 34.28 -12.97
CA VAL A 75 -57.40 33.81 -11.65
C VAL A 75 -56.62 32.47 -11.74
N ALA A 76 -57.13 31.51 -12.50
CA ALA A 76 -56.51 30.19 -12.62
C ALA A 76 -55.21 30.24 -13.45
N GLY A 77 -55.22 30.96 -14.57
CA GLY A 77 -54.07 31.11 -15.46
C GLY A 77 -52.89 31.79 -14.77
N THR A 78 -53.13 32.86 -14.02
CA THR A 78 -52.09 33.55 -13.25
C THR A 78 -51.52 32.66 -12.14
N SER A 79 -52.37 31.93 -11.42
CA SER A 79 -51.95 31.04 -10.33
C SER A 79 -51.09 29.88 -10.86
N LEU A 80 -51.52 29.24 -11.95
CA LEU A 80 -50.76 28.15 -12.59
C LEU A 80 -49.45 28.64 -13.21
N TYR A 81 -49.45 29.85 -13.78
CA TYR A 81 -48.24 30.46 -14.33
C TYR A 81 -47.18 30.69 -13.23
N ILE A 82 -47.57 31.24 -12.08
CA ILE A 82 -46.65 31.46 -10.96
C ILE A 82 -46.12 30.14 -10.40
N LEU A 83 -47.00 29.14 -10.23
CA LEU A 83 -46.62 27.83 -9.69
C LEU A 83 -45.61 27.12 -10.60
N THR A 84 -45.89 27.06 -11.91
CA THR A 84 -44.99 26.44 -12.89
C THR A 84 -43.67 27.20 -13.02
N LEU A 85 -43.69 28.54 -12.92
CA LEU A 85 -42.48 29.35 -12.94
C LEU A 85 -41.60 29.08 -11.71
N ALA A 86 -42.18 29.00 -10.51
CA ALA A 86 -41.46 28.67 -9.28
C ALA A 86 -40.91 27.24 -9.30
N ALA A 87 -41.73 26.26 -9.69
CA ALA A 87 -41.31 24.86 -9.79
C ALA A 87 -40.20 24.67 -10.84
N GLY A 88 -40.32 25.32 -12.00
CA GLY A 88 -39.30 25.31 -13.04
C GLY A 88 -37.98 25.91 -12.58
N TYR A 89 -38.02 27.05 -11.88
CA TYR A 89 -36.84 27.69 -11.31
C TYR A 89 -36.12 26.79 -10.30
N ILE A 90 -36.87 26.16 -9.38
CA ILE A 90 -36.30 25.24 -8.37
C ILE A 90 -35.67 24.02 -9.06
N ALA A 91 -36.31 23.45 -10.08
CA ALA A 91 -35.77 22.32 -10.83
C ALA A 91 -34.46 22.67 -11.55
N LEU A 92 -34.39 23.85 -12.19
CA LEU A 92 -33.18 24.35 -12.82
C LEU A 92 -32.05 24.61 -11.81
N LEU A 93 -32.39 25.14 -10.63
CA LEU A 93 -31.44 25.37 -9.54
C LEU A 93 -30.85 24.04 -9.05
N MET A 94 -31.71 23.04 -8.77
CA MET A 94 -31.27 21.71 -8.36
C MET A 94 -30.33 21.08 -9.39
N ALA A 95 -30.71 21.16 -10.68
CA ALA A 95 -29.89 20.64 -11.76
C ALA A 95 -28.53 21.35 -11.87
N GLY A 96 -28.49 22.68 -11.77
CA GLY A 96 -27.25 23.45 -11.80
C GLY A 96 -26.30 23.12 -10.64
N VAL A 97 -26.84 22.97 -9.42
CA VAL A 97 -26.07 22.54 -8.25
C VAL A 97 -25.54 21.12 -8.40
N TRP A 98 -26.34 20.19 -8.92
CA TRP A 98 -25.91 18.82 -9.17
C TRP A 98 -24.83 18.73 -10.26
N MET A 99 -24.98 19.51 -11.33
CA MET A 99 -23.99 19.61 -12.40
C MET A 99 -22.65 20.16 -11.90
N HIS A 100 -22.67 21.25 -11.13
CA HIS A 100 -21.46 21.84 -10.55
C HIS A 100 -20.72 20.84 -9.63
N ARG A 101 -21.45 20.09 -8.80
CA ARG A 101 -20.87 19.05 -7.94
C ARG A 101 -20.17 17.95 -8.73
N LEU A 102 -20.80 17.47 -9.81
CA LEU A 102 -20.26 16.35 -10.56
C LEU A 102 -19.02 16.73 -11.38
N LEU A 103 -18.98 17.95 -11.91
CA LEU A 103 -17.82 18.47 -12.63
C LEU A 103 -16.61 18.67 -11.71
N ASN A 104 -16.81 19.12 -10.47
CA ASN A 104 -15.73 19.33 -9.50
C ASN A 104 -15.25 18.04 -8.79
N ASN A 105 -15.96 16.92 -8.92
CA ASN A 105 -15.60 15.66 -8.26
C ASN A 105 -14.58 14.79 -9.04
N ASN A 106 -14.26 15.12 -10.29
CA ASN A 106 -13.45 14.26 -11.16
C ASN A 106 -11.93 14.52 -11.12
N LEU A 107 -11.40 15.28 -10.15
CA LEU A 107 -9.97 15.64 -10.12
C LEU A 107 -9.13 14.96 -9.04
N MET A 108 -9.74 14.19 -8.13
CA MET A 108 -8.98 13.34 -7.21
C MET A 108 -9.74 12.05 -6.97
N ASP A 109 -9.51 11.09 -7.86
CA ASP A 109 -9.54 9.68 -7.43
C ASP A 109 -8.64 9.58 -6.20
N ASP A 110 -9.07 8.82 -5.19
CA ASP A 110 -8.41 8.69 -3.89
C ASP A 110 -6.89 8.70 -4.00
N VAL A 111 -6.22 9.57 -3.25
CA VAL A 111 -4.75 9.68 -3.26
C VAL A 111 -4.13 8.35 -2.84
N PHE A 112 -4.82 7.59 -1.99
CA PHE A 112 -4.43 6.24 -1.53
C PHE A 112 -5.11 5.15 -2.37
N ASN A 113 -4.92 5.20 -3.68
CA ASN A 113 -5.35 4.12 -4.57
C ASN A 113 -4.16 3.26 -4.99
N SER A 114 -4.41 2.01 -5.37
CA SER A 114 -3.35 1.06 -5.75
C SER A 114 -2.51 1.56 -6.93
N GLU A 115 -3.03 2.46 -7.77
CA GLU A 115 -2.26 3.06 -8.86
C GLU A 115 -1.24 4.08 -8.34
N ASN A 116 -1.66 4.94 -7.41
CA ASN A 116 -0.83 5.99 -6.81
C ASN A 116 0.18 5.44 -5.80
N GLU A 117 -0.13 4.33 -5.13
CA GLU A 117 0.78 3.65 -4.19
C GLU A 117 1.77 2.72 -4.89
N SER A 118 1.61 2.49 -6.19
CA SER A 118 2.48 1.59 -6.94
C SER A 118 3.46 2.34 -7.85
N PHE A 119 4.62 1.73 -8.08
CA PHE A 119 5.68 2.26 -8.92
C PHE A 119 6.33 1.15 -9.74
N MET A 120 7.05 1.54 -10.80
CA MET A 120 7.78 0.60 -11.64
C MET A 120 8.89 -0.10 -10.83
N GLN A 121 8.82 -1.42 -10.73
CA GLN A 121 9.86 -2.25 -10.11
C GLN A 121 10.80 -2.82 -11.18
N GLU A 122 11.94 -3.38 -10.75
CA GLU A 122 12.90 -4.00 -11.67
C GLU A 122 12.29 -5.24 -12.33
N THR A 123 12.37 -5.28 -13.67
CA THR A 123 11.80 -6.36 -14.50
C THR A 123 12.87 -7.26 -15.08
N ARG A 124 14.14 -6.86 -15.02
CA ARG A 124 15.27 -7.65 -15.52
C ARG A 124 15.74 -8.60 -14.43
N LEU A 125 15.95 -9.86 -14.82
CA LEU A 125 16.64 -10.85 -14.02
C LEU A 125 18.14 -10.55 -14.06
N MET A 126 18.75 -10.28 -12.91
CA MET A 126 20.18 -9.95 -12.81
C MET A 126 20.93 -11.07 -12.08
N GLU A 127 21.36 -12.08 -12.84
CA GLU A 127 22.09 -13.22 -12.30
C GLU A 127 23.61 -13.00 -12.31
N ASN A 128 24.25 -13.49 -11.26
CA ASN A 128 25.70 -13.57 -11.09
C ASN A 128 26.04 -14.75 -10.15
N GLU A 129 27.33 -14.99 -9.94
CA GLU A 129 27.87 -16.09 -9.11
C GLU A 129 27.31 -16.14 -7.68
N TYR A 130 26.88 -15.02 -7.11
CA TYR A 130 26.51 -14.90 -5.69
C TYR A 130 25.04 -14.52 -5.46
N SER A 131 24.38 -14.01 -6.49
CA SER A 131 23.08 -13.36 -6.40
C SER A 131 21.98 -14.27 -5.85
N ILE A 132 20.92 -13.70 -5.31
CA ILE A 132 19.65 -14.40 -5.13
C ILE A 132 18.56 -13.61 -5.84
N ASN A 133 17.79 -14.29 -6.69
CA ASN A 133 16.78 -13.68 -7.53
C ASN A 133 15.40 -14.21 -7.15
N LEU A 134 14.50 -13.33 -6.74
CA LEU A 134 13.16 -13.69 -6.27
C LEU A 134 12.11 -13.17 -7.25
N PRO A 135 11.24 -14.04 -7.81
CA PRO A 135 10.19 -13.60 -8.71
C PRO A 135 9.12 -12.83 -7.94
N THR A 136 8.65 -11.72 -8.51
CA THR A 136 7.62 -10.87 -7.91
C THR A 136 6.55 -10.48 -8.92
N LYS A 137 5.43 -9.98 -8.40
CA LYS A 137 4.37 -9.33 -9.18
C LYS A 137 4.11 -7.98 -8.57
N PHE A 138 4.01 -6.95 -9.41
CA PHE A 138 3.74 -5.59 -8.98
C PHE A 138 2.67 -4.96 -9.87
N TRP A 139 1.98 -3.96 -9.33
CA TRP A 139 1.00 -3.18 -10.08
C TRP A 139 1.66 -1.92 -10.64
N TYR A 140 1.38 -1.53 -11.87
CA TYR A 140 1.88 -0.29 -12.47
C TYR A 140 1.07 0.05 -13.72
N SER A 141 0.76 1.32 -13.97
CA SER A 141 0.01 1.75 -15.16
C SER A 141 -1.31 0.99 -15.37
N LYS A 142 -2.05 0.78 -14.28
CA LYS A 142 -3.32 0.03 -14.21
C LYS A 142 -3.23 -1.42 -14.68
N LYS A 143 -2.05 -2.02 -14.63
CA LYS A 143 -1.79 -3.40 -15.04
C LYS A 143 -0.89 -4.11 -14.03
N GLN A 144 -1.01 -5.43 -13.99
CA GLN A 144 -0.08 -6.27 -13.23
C GLN A 144 1.10 -6.66 -14.10
N HIS A 145 2.31 -6.47 -13.56
CA HIS A 145 3.58 -6.79 -14.21
C HIS A 145 4.33 -7.86 -13.41
N ASN A 146 5.13 -8.66 -14.10
CA ASN A 146 6.08 -9.56 -13.45
C ASN A 146 7.41 -8.81 -13.26
N GLY A 147 8.06 -9.01 -12.13
CA GLY A 147 9.33 -8.38 -11.77
C GLY A 147 10.24 -9.30 -11.00
N TRP A 148 11.39 -8.76 -10.60
CA TRP A 148 12.43 -9.48 -9.87
C TRP A 148 12.98 -8.63 -8.72
N ILE A 149 13.10 -9.24 -7.54
CA ILE A 149 13.98 -8.73 -6.50
C ILE A 149 15.34 -9.41 -6.68
N ASN A 150 16.32 -8.64 -7.14
CA ASN A 150 17.68 -9.12 -7.38
C ASN A 150 18.59 -8.72 -6.21
N VAL A 151 18.89 -9.67 -5.32
CA VAL A 151 19.92 -9.47 -4.30
C VAL A 151 21.27 -9.79 -4.91
N VAL A 152 21.87 -8.80 -5.57
CA VAL A 152 23.09 -8.96 -6.38
C VAL A 152 24.34 -9.31 -5.56
N ASN A 153 24.37 -8.94 -4.27
CA ASN A 153 25.47 -9.22 -3.36
C ASN A 153 24.93 -9.54 -1.95
N PRO A 154 24.69 -10.82 -1.61
CA PRO A 154 24.16 -11.21 -0.31
C PRO A 154 25.18 -11.10 0.84
N PHE A 155 26.47 -10.92 0.55
CA PHE A 155 27.52 -10.85 1.58
C PHE A 155 27.46 -9.58 2.44
N ARG A 156 26.68 -8.57 2.03
CA ARG A 156 26.45 -7.33 2.80
C ARG A 156 25.37 -7.47 3.89
N ALA A 157 25.16 -8.70 4.36
CA ALA A 157 24.02 -9.14 5.14
C ALA A 157 22.68 -8.98 4.40
N THR A 158 21.78 -9.94 4.63
CA THR A 158 20.38 -9.87 4.18
C THR A 158 19.50 -10.11 5.39
N ILE A 159 18.52 -9.24 5.60
CA ILE A 159 17.55 -9.35 6.70
C ILE A 159 16.15 -9.48 6.12
N VAL A 160 15.39 -10.46 6.62
CA VAL A 160 13.99 -10.67 6.25
C VAL A 160 13.13 -10.44 7.48
N LEU A 161 12.29 -9.40 7.45
CA LEU A 161 11.40 -9.02 8.53
C LEU A 161 9.97 -9.49 8.26
N GLY A 162 9.26 -9.93 9.30
CA GLY A 162 7.84 -10.26 9.20
C GLY A 162 7.33 -11.06 10.39
N THR A 163 6.02 -11.00 10.61
CA THR A 163 5.33 -11.69 11.71
C THR A 163 5.33 -13.21 11.53
N PRO A 164 5.17 -14.00 12.61
CA PRO A 164 4.95 -15.44 12.48
C PRO A 164 3.80 -15.75 11.50
N GLY A 165 3.98 -16.75 10.64
CA GLY A 165 2.97 -17.11 9.63
C GLY A 165 3.00 -16.28 8.33
N SER A 166 3.80 -15.23 8.23
CA SER A 166 3.85 -14.35 7.03
C SER A 166 4.51 -14.96 5.78
N GLY A 167 4.83 -16.26 5.78
CA GLY A 167 5.41 -16.95 4.63
C GLY A 167 6.91 -16.72 4.36
N LYS A 168 7.66 -16.08 5.26
CA LYS A 168 9.11 -15.79 5.09
C LYS A 168 9.94 -16.98 4.64
N SER A 169 9.75 -18.14 5.29
CA SER A 169 10.53 -19.35 4.98
C SER A 169 10.28 -19.81 3.55
N TYR A 170 9.01 -19.90 3.15
CA TYR A 170 8.61 -20.34 1.82
C TYR A 170 9.03 -19.36 0.73
N ALA A 171 8.76 -18.06 0.92
CA ALA A 171 8.96 -17.05 -0.11
C ALA A 171 10.44 -16.66 -0.27
N ILE A 172 11.21 -16.61 0.82
CA ILE A 172 12.57 -16.05 0.81
C ILE A 172 13.62 -17.10 1.16
N VAL A 173 13.55 -17.70 2.35
CA VAL A 173 14.61 -18.58 2.88
C VAL A 173 14.81 -19.82 2.00
N ASN A 174 13.73 -20.44 1.55
CA ASN A 174 13.80 -21.61 0.65
C ASN A 174 14.47 -21.26 -0.67
N ASN A 175 14.23 -20.06 -1.22
CA ASN A 175 14.88 -19.61 -2.45
C ASN A 175 16.38 -19.37 -2.22
N TYR A 176 16.75 -18.79 -1.09
CA TYR A 176 18.15 -18.64 -0.69
C TYR A 176 18.86 -20.00 -0.60
N ILE A 177 18.28 -20.96 0.13
CA ILE A 177 18.86 -22.31 0.28
C ILE A 177 19.08 -22.95 -1.09
N LYS A 178 18.07 -22.92 -1.96
CA LYS A 178 18.13 -23.55 -3.28
C LYS A 178 19.20 -22.91 -4.16
N GLN A 179 19.12 -21.59 -4.35
CA GLN A 179 20.02 -20.88 -5.27
C GLN A 179 21.47 -20.91 -4.79
N GLN A 180 21.70 -20.88 -3.47
CA GLN A 180 23.07 -21.01 -2.93
C GLN A 180 23.64 -22.41 -3.19
N ILE A 181 22.84 -23.46 -3.04
CA ILE A 181 23.25 -24.84 -3.36
C ILE A 181 23.52 -24.99 -4.87
N GLU A 182 22.64 -24.47 -5.72
CA GLU A 182 22.81 -24.47 -7.18
C GLU A 182 24.10 -23.75 -7.62
N LYS A 183 24.55 -22.77 -6.82
CA LYS A 183 25.78 -22.01 -7.02
C LYS A 183 27.01 -22.63 -6.33
N GLY A 184 26.87 -23.80 -5.72
CA GLY A 184 27.98 -24.54 -5.13
C GLY A 184 28.43 -24.01 -3.76
N PHE A 185 27.61 -23.22 -3.06
CA PHE A 185 27.91 -22.77 -1.70
C PHE A 185 27.63 -23.83 -0.66
N SER A 186 28.46 -23.87 0.39
CA SER A 186 28.15 -24.56 1.63
C SER A 186 27.21 -23.70 2.47
N LEU A 187 26.31 -24.34 3.22
CA LEU A 187 25.29 -23.66 4.01
C LEU A 187 25.41 -24.03 5.48
N TYR A 188 25.26 -23.02 6.34
CA TYR A 188 25.01 -23.18 7.77
C TYR A 188 23.57 -22.76 8.06
N ILE A 189 22.71 -23.72 8.39
CA ILE A 189 21.26 -23.52 8.49
C ILE A 189 20.84 -23.72 9.95
N TYR A 190 20.26 -22.69 10.56
CA TYR A 190 19.57 -22.81 11.83
C TYR A 190 18.09 -23.13 11.58
N ASP A 191 17.72 -24.39 11.80
CA ASP A 191 16.38 -24.91 11.55
C ASP A 191 15.59 -25.05 12.86
N PHE A 192 14.91 -23.96 13.25
CA PHE A 192 14.13 -23.92 14.50
C PHE A 192 12.96 -24.92 14.52
N LYS A 193 12.43 -25.31 13.35
CA LYS A 193 11.32 -26.26 13.22
C LYS A 193 11.80 -27.54 12.55
N PHE A 194 12.87 -28.10 13.08
CA PHE A 194 13.49 -29.27 12.49
C PHE A 194 12.45 -30.39 12.21
N ASP A 195 12.39 -30.98 11.02
CA ASP A 195 13.33 -30.93 9.88
C ASP A 195 12.85 -30.10 8.66
N ASP A 196 12.07 -29.05 8.84
CA ASP A 196 11.46 -28.24 7.77
C ASP A 196 12.48 -27.75 6.72
N LEU A 197 13.47 -26.93 7.14
CA LEU A 197 14.47 -26.38 6.22
C LEU A 197 15.52 -27.41 5.84
N SER A 198 15.86 -28.29 6.80
CA SER A 198 16.87 -29.33 6.65
C SER A 198 16.50 -30.30 5.53
N THR A 199 15.24 -30.71 5.44
CA THR A 199 14.72 -31.59 4.38
C THR A 199 14.83 -30.94 3.01
N ILE A 200 14.53 -29.64 2.90
CA ILE A 200 14.64 -28.90 1.65
C ILE A 200 16.10 -28.82 1.21
N ALA A 201 16.99 -28.43 2.12
CA ALA A 201 18.42 -28.32 1.85
C ALA A 201 19.03 -29.67 1.44
N TYR A 202 18.74 -30.75 2.17
CA TYR A 202 19.25 -32.08 1.88
C TYR A 202 18.78 -32.59 0.52
N ASN A 203 17.47 -32.54 0.25
CA ASN A 203 16.91 -32.99 -1.03
C ASN A 203 17.43 -32.19 -2.21
N HIS A 204 17.62 -30.88 -2.02
CA HIS A 204 18.11 -30.02 -3.08
C HIS A 204 19.62 -30.21 -3.32
N LEU A 205 20.41 -30.44 -2.27
CA LEU A 205 21.82 -30.81 -2.36
C LEU A 205 22.03 -32.14 -3.09
N LEU A 206 21.19 -33.15 -2.82
CA LEU A 206 21.26 -34.43 -3.52
C LEU A 206 21.10 -34.26 -5.03
N LYS A 207 20.20 -33.36 -5.46
CA LYS A 207 19.91 -33.09 -6.88
C LYS A 207 20.97 -32.23 -7.59
N HIS A 208 21.70 -31.40 -6.84
CA HIS A 208 22.66 -30.44 -7.40
C HIS A 208 24.10 -30.71 -6.94
N SER A 209 24.38 -31.95 -6.52
CA SER A 209 25.74 -32.29 -6.07
C SER A 209 26.79 -32.23 -7.18
N ASP A 210 26.36 -32.23 -8.44
CA ASP A 210 27.21 -31.98 -9.63
C ASP A 210 27.77 -30.56 -9.69
N LYS A 211 27.16 -29.59 -8.98
CA LYS A 211 27.61 -28.19 -8.94
C LYS A 211 28.86 -27.97 -8.08
N TYR A 212 29.27 -28.98 -7.33
CA TYR A 212 30.37 -28.88 -6.39
C TYR A 212 31.61 -29.60 -6.91
N LYS A 213 32.75 -28.89 -6.92
CA LYS A 213 34.07 -29.53 -7.14
C LYS A 213 34.37 -30.56 -6.06
N VAL A 214 34.03 -30.24 -4.81
CA VAL A 214 34.10 -31.14 -3.65
C VAL A 214 32.72 -31.17 -3.02
N LYS A 215 32.05 -32.34 -3.09
CA LYS A 215 30.69 -32.48 -2.56
C LYS A 215 30.68 -32.23 -1.04
N PRO A 216 29.85 -31.30 -0.54
CA PRO A 216 29.77 -31.05 0.88
C PRO A 216 29.10 -32.22 1.59
N LYS A 217 29.57 -32.50 2.80
CA LYS A 217 28.92 -33.45 3.71
C LYS A 217 27.76 -32.74 4.41
N PHE A 218 26.67 -33.48 4.65
CA PHE A 218 25.51 -32.97 5.36
C PHE A 218 25.58 -33.38 6.84
N TYR A 219 25.81 -32.41 7.72
CA TYR A 219 25.85 -32.62 9.16
C TYR A 219 24.67 -31.91 9.82
N VAL A 220 24.13 -32.53 10.86
CA VAL A 220 23.00 -32.03 11.65
C VAL A 220 23.41 -32.08 13.10
N ILE A 221 23.26 -30.97 13.83
CA ILE A 221 23.37 -30.92 15.29
C ILE A 221 21.96 -30.69 15.83
N ASN A 222 21.41 -31.69 16.50
CA ASN A 222 20.05 -31.68 17.01
C ASN A 222 20.07 -31.89 18.52
N PHE A 223 19.66 -30.86 19.26
CA PHE A 223 19.61 -30.88 20.73
C PHE A 223 18.29 -31.48 21.27
N ASP A 224 17.25 -31.58 20.45
CA ASP A 224 15.93 -32.11 20.83
C ASP A 224 15.85 -33.64 20.66
N ASP A 225 16.37 -34.18 19.54
CA ASP A 225 16.50 -35.62 19.29
C ASP A 225 17.98 -35.99 19.02
N PRO A 226 18.72 -36.38 20.07
CA PRO A 226 20.13 -36.77 19.94
C PRO A 226 20.37 -37.92 18.95
N ARG A 227 19.36 -38.77 18.67
CA ARG A 227 19.51 -39.89 17.71
C ARG A 227 19.59 -39.41 16.27
N ARG A 228 19.08 -38.22 15.98
CA ARG A 228 19.15 -37.56 14.65
C ARG A 228 20.31 -36.55 14.58
N SER A 229 21.09 -36.42 15.64
CA SER A 229 22.25 -35.55 15.70
C SER A 229 23.52 -36.29 15.33
N HIS A 230 24.37 -35.62 14.57
CA HIS A 230 25.79 -35.95 14.50
C HIS A 230 26.45 -35.53 15.81
N ARG A 231 27.58 -36.17 16.13
CA ARG A 231 28.39 -35.80 17.30
C ARG A 231 29.26 -34.62 16.95
N CYS A 232 29.28 -33.63 17.84
CA CYS A 232 30.19 -32.50 17.78
C CYS A 232 30.78 -32.32 19.18
N ASN A 233 32.10 -32.24 19.26
CA ASN A 233 32.79 -31.79 20.46
C ASN A 233 33.30 -30.37 20.20
N PRO A 234 32.63 -29.31 20.71
CA PRO A 234 33.11 -27.93 20.57
C PRO A 234 34.42 -27.68 21.33
N LEU A 235 34.79 -28.59 22.25
CA LEU A 235 36.03 -28.57 23.01
C LEU A 235 37.02 -29.64 22.51
N ASN A 236 37.04 -29.94 21.21
CA ASN A 236 38.00 -30.91 20.67
C ASN A 236 39.43 -30.33 20.77
N PRO A 237 40.38 -31.02 21.43
CA PRO A 237 41.75 -30.55 21.56
C PRO A 237 42.44 -30.22 20.23
N ASP A 238 42.09 -30.93 19.15
CA ASP A 238 42.64 -30.68 17.80
C ASP A 238 42.35 -29.25 17.28
N PHE A 239 41.32 -28.58 17.82
CA PHE A 239 40.95 -27.20 17.47
C PHE A 239 41.45 -26.16 18.48
N MET A 240 42.11 -26.58 19.56
CA MET A 240 42.63 -25.70 20.61
C MET A 240 44.14 -25.57 20.43
N THR A 241 44.54 -24.63 19.59
CA THR A 241 45.94 -24.41 19.24
C THR A 241 46.65 -23.47 20.21
N ASP A 242 45.91 -22.56 20.82
CA ASP A 242 46.41 -21.60 21.81
C ASP A 242 45.45 -21.49 23.00
N ILE A 243 45.94 -21.04 24.15
CA ILE A 243 45.12 -20.80 25.35
C ILE A 243 43.97 -19.82 25.07
N SER A 244 44.13 -18.94 24.09
CA SER A 244 43.07 -18.05 23.60
C SER A 244 41.85 -18.82 23.08
N ASP A 245 42.03 -19.98 22.44
CA ASP A 245 40.92 -20.82 21.94
C ASP A 245 40.11 -21.39 23.11
N ALA A 246 40.79 -21.82 24.18
CA ALA A 246 40.15 -22.27 25.41
C ALA A 246 39.43 -21.13 26.13
N TYR A 247 40.01 -19.92 26.13
CA TYR A 247 39.37 -18.73 26.67
C TYR A 247 38.11 -18.33 25.89
N GLU A 248 38.16 -18.27 24.56
CA GLU A 248 37.00 -17.96 23.70
C GLU A 248 35.86 -18.97 23.87
N ALA A 249 36.21 -20.26 23.97
CA ALA A 249 35.23 -21.32 24.25
C ALA A 249 34.59 -21.14 25.64
N ALA A 250 35.40 -20.93 26.69
CA ALA A 250 34.92 -20.67 28.04
C ALA A 250 34.03 -19.43 28.10
N TYR A 251 34.49 -18.34 27.49
CA TYR A 251 33.78 -17.07 27.40
C TYR A 251 32.41 -17.24 26.74
N THR A 252 32.37 -17.91 25.59
CA THR A 252 31.13 -18.19 24.86
C THR A 252 30.18 -19.04 25.70
N ILE A 253 30.66 -20.09 26.36
CA ILE A 253 29.83 -20.97 27.21
C ILE A 253 29.25 -20.18 28.39
N MET A 254 30.10 -19.47 29.15
CA MET A 254 29.70 -18.80 30.37
C MET A 254 28.72 -17.64 30.12
N LEU A 255 28.94 -16.84 29.08
CA LEU A 255 28.01 -15.75 28.72
C LEU A 255 26.67 -16.25 28.20
N ASN A 256 26.63 -17.40 27.52
CA ASN A 256 25.37 -17.99 27.09
C ASN A 256 24.59 -18.65 28.24
N LEU A 257 25.29 -19.18 29.25
CA LEU A 257 24.66 -19.69 30.48
C LEU A 257 24.06 -18.57 31.33
N ASN A 258 24.73 -17.41 31.43
CA ASN A 258 24.20 -16.25 32.14
C ASN A 258 24.26 -14.98 31.30
N ARG A 259 23.18 -14.72 30.55
CA ARG A 259 23.09 -13.54 29.66
C ARG A 259 23.22 -12.19 30.37
N SER A 260 22.97 -12.11 31.67
CA SER A 260 23.15 -10.85 32.43
C SER A 260 24.62 -10.43 32.52
N TRP A 261 25.56 -11.38 32.36
CA TRP A 261 26.99 -11.12 32.40
C TRP A 261 27.50 -10.40 31.15
N ILE A 262 26.76 -10.46 30.04
CA ILE A 262 27.11 -9.75 28.79
C ILE A 262 27.21 -8.24 29.04
N GLN A 263 26.41 -7.69 29.95
CA GLN A 263 26.42 -6.27 30.29
C GLN A 263 27.45 -5.91 31.38
N LYS A 264 28.13 -6.90 31.96
CA LYS A 264 29.05 -6.78 33.10
C LYS A 264 30.46 -7.29 32.76
N GLN A 265 30.83 -7.24 31.48
CA GLN A 265 32.16 -7.63 31.04
C GLN A 265 33.22 -6.76 31.73
N GLY A 266 34.29 -7.37 32.21
CA GLY A 266 35.32 -6.71 33.03
C GLY A 266 35.03 -6.72 34.55
N ASP A 267 33.84 -7.11 35.01
CA ASP A 267 33.61 -7.32 36.44
C ASP A 267 34.34 -8.56 36.93
N PHE A 268 34.98 -8.47 38.10
CA PHE A 268 35.73 -9.58 38.70
C PHE A 268 34.92 -10.88 38.80
N PHE A 269 33.64 -10.79 39.18
CA PHE A 269 32.75 -11.96 39.34
C PHE A 269 32.29 -12.58 38.02
N VAL A 270 32.48 -11.89 36.90
CA VAL A 270 32.24 -12.42 35.55
C VAL A 270 33.52 -13.01 34.98
N GLU A 271 34.64 -12.28 35.09
CA GLU A 271 35.92 -12.71 34.52
C GLU A 271 36.53 -13.91 35.25
N SER A 272 36.47 -13.95 36.60
CA SER A 272 37.08 -15.02 37.39
C SER A 272 36.59 -16.43 37.00
N PRO A 273 35.27 -16.71 36.90
CA PRO A 273 34.81 -18.03 36.51
C PRO A 273 35.07 -18.34 35.02
N ILE A 274 35.15 -17.34 34.13
CA ILE A 274 35.54 -17.52 32.73
C ILE A 274 37.01 -17.98 32.66
N ILE A 275 37.91 -17.28 33.37
CA ILE A 275 39.33 -17.63 33.43
C ILE A 275 39.53 -19.01 34.04
N LEU A 276 38.79 -19.34 35.12
CA LEU A 276 38.85 -20.66 35.73
C LEU A 276 38.42 -21.75 34.74
N LEU A 277 37.30 -21.55 34.02
CA LEU A 277 36.85 -22.53 33.03
C LEU A 277 37.85 -22.65 31.86
N ALA A 278 38.42 -21.54 31.40
CA ALA A 278 39.46 -21.55 30.37
C ALA A 278 40.67 -22.39 30.82
N ALA A 279 41.12 -22.23 32.07
CA ALA A 279 42.19 -23.04 32.64
C ALA A 279 41.84 -24.54 32.72
N ILE A 280 40.60 -24.89 33.09
CA ILE A 280 40.12 -26.28 33.12
C ILE A 280 40.06 -26.90 31.71
N ILE A 281 39.73 -26.10 30.69
CA ILE A 281 39.70 -26.58 29.31
C ILE A 281 41.13 -26.80 28.78
N TRP A 282 42.09 -25.95 29.19
CA TRP A 282 43.45 -25.96 28.66
C TRP A 282 44.40 -26.97 29.32
N PHE A 283 44.35 -27.13 30.65
CA PHE A 283 45.28 -27.96 31.43
C PHE A 283 44.68 -29.30 31.84
#